data_AF-A0A524KRI5-F1
#
_entry.id   AF-A0A524KRI5-F1
#
_cell.length_a   1.000
_cell.length_b   1.000
_cell.length_c   1.000
_cell.angle_alpha   90.00
_cell.angle_beta   90.00
_cell.angle_gamma   90.00
#
_symmetry.space_group_name_H-M   'P 1'
#
loop_
_entity.id
_entity.type
_entity.pdbx_description
1 polymer ?
#
loop_
_entity_poly.entity_id
_entity_poly.type
_entity_poly.pdbx_seq_one_letter_code
_entity_poly.pdbx_strand_id
1 'polypeptide(L)'
;MSMQAMLMPVFAQVALTFVLLFWMQILRLRAVRLCRVPAHSVALREPNWPARVVQIANAFHNQLETPLLFYVLILLSLLTQTADSILFVLSWLFVISRFAHAYVHVTSNRIAHRSPIFLVGAIGLALMWIIVAARLTIASSG
;
A
#
# COMPACT_ATOMS: atom_id res chain seq x y z
N MET A 1 -1.53 23.32 8.38
CA MET A 1 -0.43 22.35 8.18
C MET A 1 0.27 22.67 6.87
N SER A 2 1.56 22.38 6.72
CA SER A 2 2.23 22.60 5.42
C SER A 2 1.87 21.50 4.43
N MET A 3 1.70 21.89 3.16
CA MET A 3 1.52 20.98 2.02
C MET A 3 2.59 19.87 2.01
N GLN A 4 3.84 20.24 2.31
CA GLN A 4 4.99 19.33 2.37
C GLN A 4 4.82 18.22 3.41
N ALA A 5 4.25 18.52 4.57
CA ALA A 5 4.05 17.53 5.62
C ALA A 5 3.06 16.43 5.19
N MET A 6 2.02 16.80 4.44
CA MET A 6 0.98 15.85 3.97
C MET A 6 1.50 14.86 2.93
N LEU A 7 2.59 15.19 2.24
CA LEU A 7 3.23 14.30 1.26
C LEU A 7 4.17 13.27 1.90
N MET A 8 4.59 13.45 3.16
CA MET A 8 5.48 12.50 3.83
C MET A 8 4.91 11.07 3.94
N PRO A 9 3.63 10.87 4.34
CA PRO A 9 2.97 9.58 4.26
C PRO A 9 2.98 8.97 2.85
N VAL A 10 2.78 9.79 1.81
CA VAL A 10 2.80 9.36 0.41
C VAL A 10 4.19 8.81 0.04
N PHE A 11 5.26 9.53 0.37
CA PHE A 11 6.62 9.07 0.11
C PHE A 11 6.96 7.78 0.86
N ALA A 12 6.54 7.66 2.13
CA ALA A 12 6.74 6.44 2.90
C ALA A 12 6.02 5.23 2.25
N GLN A 13 4.79 5.42 1.79
CA GLN A 13 4.04 4.36 1.10
C GLN A 13 4.68 3.98 -0.25
N VAL A 14 5.15 4.98 -1.01
CA VAL A 14 5.89 4.76 -2.26
C VAL A 14 7.18 3.98 -2.01
N ALA A 15 7.93 4.31 -0.96
CA ALA A 15 9.15 3.61 -0.58
C ALA A 15 8.86 2.13 -0.26
N LEU A 16 7.79 1.83 0.49
CA LEU A 16 7.38 0.45 0.77
C LEU A 16 7.08 -0.33 -0.52
N THR A 17 6.37 0.29 -1.47
CA THR A 17 6.08 -0.32 -2.77
C THR A 17 7.36 -0.63 -3.55
N PHE A 18 8.32 0.29 -3.60
CA PHE A 18 9.61 0.05 -4.26
C PHE A 18 10.44 -1.04 -3.58
N VAL A 19 10.48 -1.07 -2.25
CA VAL A 19 11.18 -2.12 -1.51
C VAL A 19 10.64 -3.50 -1.87
N LEU A 20 9.32 -3.68 -1.88
CA LEU A 20 8.71 -4.96 -2.25
C LEU A 20 8.88 -5.29 -3.74
N LEU A 21 8.81 -4.29 -4.62
CA LEU A 21 9.08 -4.45 -6.05
C LEU A 21 10.48 -5.01 -6.28
N PHE A 22 11.52 -4.34 -5.76
CA PHE A 22 12.89 -4.77 -5.95
C PHE A 22 13.16 -6.12 -5.29
N TRP A 23 12.61 -6.37 -4.10
CA TRP A 23 12.74 -7.67 -3.44
C TRP A 23 12.13 -8.80 -4.28
N MET A 24 10.91 -8.62 -4.78
CA MET A 24 10.26 -9.58 -5.68
C MET A 24 11.13 -9.85 -6.92
N GLN A 25 11.62 -8.80 -7.58
CA GLN A 25 12.42 -8.93 -8.79
C GLN A 25 13.75 -9.65 -8.54
N ILE A 26 14.44 -9.35 -7.44
CA ILE A 26 15.67 -10.05 -7.04
C ILE A 26 15.41 -11.55 -6.83
N LEU A 27 14.31 -11.92 -6.17
CA LEU A 27 13.98 -13.32 -5.93
C LEU A 27 13.62 -14.07 -7.22
N ARG A 28 12.87 -13.44 -8.13
CA ARG A 28 12.57 -14.00 -9.46
C ARG A 28 13.85 -14.26 -10.26
N LEU A 29 14.73 -13.27 -10.33
CA LEU A 29 16.02 -13.38 -11.02
C LEU A 29 16.92 -14.46 -10.41
N ARG A 30 16.90 -14.66 -9.09
CA ARG A 30 17.63 -15.75 -8.43
C ARG A 30 17.03 -17.11 -8.77
N ALA A 31 15.71 -17.26 -8.77
CA ALA A 31 15.05 -18.52 -9.08
C ALA A 31 15.33 -18.99 -10.52
N VAL A 32 15.33 -18.07 -11.50
CA VAL A 32 15.67 -18.36 -12.90
C VAL A 32 17.16 -18.70 -13.04
N ARG A 33 18.07 -17.91 -12.45
CA ARG A 33 19.52 -18.14 -12.54
C ARG A 33 19.98 -19.45 -11.91
N LEU A 34 19.31 -19.90 -10.86
CA LEU A 34 19.58 -21.18 -10.20
C LEU A 34 18.89 -22.36 -10.90
N CYS A 35 18.33 -22.17 -12.10
CA CYS A 35 17.57 -23.17 -12.85
C CYS A 35 16.42 -23.83 -12.06
N ARG A 36 15.90 -23.15 -11.02
CA ARG A 36 14.76 -23.63 -10.24
C ARG A 36 13.43 -23.42 -10.97
N VAL A 37 13.43 -22.51 -11.94
CA VAL A 37 12.27 -22.18 -12.77
C VAL A 37 12.79 -21.94 -14.20
N PRO A 38 12.35 -22.73 -15.20
CA PRO A 38 12.62 -22.43 -16.60
C PRO A 38 12.02 -21.08 -16.98
N ALA A 39 12.77 -20.19 -17.64
CA ALA A 39 12.25 -18.86 -17.99
C ALA A 39 10.99 -18.90 -18.87
N HIS A 40 10.87 -19.90 -19.75
CA HIS A 40 9.71 -20.08 -20.62
C HIS A 40 8.43 -20.46 -19.85
N SER A 41 8.57 -21.10 -18.67
CA SER A 41 7.41 -21.58 -17.90
C SER A 41 6.79 -20.50 -17.02
N VAL A 42 7.29 -19.26 -17.07
CA VAL A 42 6.80 -18.10 -16.31
C VAL A 42 6.65 -16.84 -17.19
N ALA A 43 6.77 -16.99 -18.51
CA ALA A 43 6.78 -15.89 -19.47
C ALA A 43 5.41 -15.18 -19.55
N LEU A 44 4.31 -15.91 -19.33
CA LEU A 44 2.93 -15.41 -19.40
C LEU A 44 2.30 -15.24 -18.01
N ARG A 45 3.12 -15.10 -16.95
CA ARG A 45 2.69 -15.03 -15.54
C ARG A 45 2.07 -16.31 -14.99
N GLU A 46 2.52 -17.45 -15.48
CA GLU A 46 2.14 -18.76 -14.96
C GLU A 46 2.54 -18.89 -13.47
N PRO A 47 1.77 -19.64 -12.66
CA PRO A 47 1.96 -19.75 -11.22
C PRO A 47 3.12 -20.69 -10.81
N ASN A 48 4.16 -20.81 -11.64
CA ASN A 48 5.26 -21.76 -11.46
C ASN A 48 6.41 -21.22 -10.58
N TRP A 49 6.14 -20.22 -9.76
CA TRP A 49 7.13 -19.59 -8.89
C TRP A 49 7.22 -20.31 -7.53
N PRO A 50 8.42 -20.39 -6.92
CA PRO A 50 8.56 -20.89 -5.55
C PRO A 50 7.70 -20.10 -4.57
N ALA A 51 7.21 -20.77 -3.52
CA ALA A 51 6.29 -20.18 -2.54
C ALA A 51 6.78 -18.84 -1.96
N ARG A 52 8.08 -18.71 -1.69
CA ARG A 52 8.67 -17.44 -1.20
C ARG A 52 8.57 -16.30 -2.21
N VAL A 53 8.75 -16.59 -3.50
CA VAL A 53 8.61 -15.59 -4.58
C VAL A 53 7.16 -15.15 -4.67
N VAL A 54 6.22 -16.10 -4.65
CA VAL A 54 4.77 -15.84 -4.65
C VAL A 54 4.36 -14.99 -3.44
N GLN A 55 4.86 -15.32 -2.25
CA GLN A 55 4.59 -14.57 -1.02
C GLN A 55 5.00 -13.09 -1.13
N ILE A 56 6.21 -12.79 -1.61
CA ILE A 56 6.66 -11.40 -1.77
C ILE A 56 5.92 -10.71 -2.92
N ALA A 57 5.62 -11.43 -4.01
CA ALA A 57 4.82 -10.90 -5.11
C ALA A 57 3.40 -10.51 -4.66
N ASN A 58 2.75 -11.34 -3.84
CA ASN A 58 1.44 -11.04 -3.28
C ASN A 58 1.49 -9.85 -2.31
N ALA A 59 2.55 -9.76 -1.49
CA ALA A 59 2.77 -8.59 -0.65
C ALA A 59 2.90 -7.30 -1.49
N PHE A 60 3.65 -7.34 -2.60
CA PHE A 60 3.79 -6.23 -3.54
C PHE A 60 2.45 -5.84 -4.18
N HIS A 61 1.71 -6.79 -4.76
CA HIS A 61 0.41 -6.52 -5.38
C HIS A 61 -0.58 -5.91 -4.38
N ASN A 62 -0.59 -6.39 -3.14
CA ASN A 62 -1.45 -5.80 -2.11
C ASN A 62 -1.11 -4.32 -1.82
N GLN A 63 0.14 -3.88 -2.00
CA GLN A 63 0.53 -2.46 -1.90
C GLN A 63 0.10 -1.61 -3.11
N LEU A 64 -0.53 -2.20 -4.14
CA LEU A 64 -1.06 -1.49 -5.29
C LEU A 64 -2.59 -1.36 -5.26
N GLU A 65 -3.28 -2.08 -4.37
CA GLU A 65 -4.75 -2.08 -4.27
C GLU A 65 -5.26 -0.86 -3.48
N THR A 66 -5.27 -0.95 -2.15
CA THR A 66 -5.78 0.13 -1.29
C THR A 66 -4.92 1.39 -1.30
N PRO A 67 -3.58 1.34 -1.47
CA PRO A 67 -2.77 2.55 -1.55
C PRO A 67 -3.10 3.43 -2.76
N LEU A 68 -3.70 2.89 -3.81
CA LEU A 68 -4.14 3.66 -4.97
C LEU A 68 -5.23 4.66 -4.59
N LEU A 69 -6.22 4.21 -3.82
CA LEU A 69 -7.27 5.08 -3.25
C LEU A 69 -6.69 6.13 -2.29
N PHE A 70 -5.65 5.76 -1.54
CA PHE A 70 -4.95 6.68 -0.65
C PHE A 70 -4.24 7.81 -1.43
N TYR A 71 -3.49 7.49 -2.49
CA TYR A 71 -2.81 8.50 -3.30
C TYR A 71 -3.80 9.48 -3.94
N VAL A 72 -4.91 8.96 -4.50
CA VAL A 72 -5.97 9.78 -5.08
C VAL A 72 -6.58 10.70 -4.03
N LEU A 73 -6.88 10.17 -2.84
CA LEU A 73 -7.46 10.97 -1.76
C LEU A 73 -6.52 12.08 -1.29
N ILE A 74 -5.22 11.81 -1.12
CA ILE A 74 -4.28 12.85 -0.70
C ILE A 74 -4.23 13.96 -1.75
N LEU A 75 -4.08 13.62 -3.03
CA LEU A 75 -4.09 14.63 -4.11
C LEU A 75 -5.40 15.44 -4.13
N LEU A 76 -6.54 14.76 -4.03
CA LEU A 76 -7.86 15.42 -3.96
C LEU A 76 -7.93 16.38 -2.76
N SER A 77 -7.46 15.95 -1.60
CA SER A 77 -7.49 16.76 -0.38
C SER A 77 -6.63 18.03 -0.47
N LEU A 78 -5.52 17.95 -1.20
CA LEU A 78 -4.62 19.07 -1.43
C LEU A 78 -5.19 20.04 -2.46
N LEU A 79 -5.76 19.53 -3.56
CA LEU A 79 -6.39 20.34 -4.60
C LEU A 79 -7.61 21.10 -4.09
N THR A 80 -8.38 20.47 -3.22
CA THR A 80 -9.63 21.03 -2.66
C THR A 80 -9.40 21.80 -1.37
N GLN A 81 -8.15 21.94 -0.91
CA GLN A 81 -7.80 22.59 0.35
C GLN A 81 -8.53 22.01 1.58
N THR A 82 -8.90 20.72 1.51
CA THR A 82 -9.56 20.01 2.62
C THR A 82 -8.57 19.28 3.54
N ALA A 83 -7.28 19.33 3.20
CA ALA A 83 -6.18 18.76 3.98
C ALA A 83 -5.96 19.46 5.33
N ASP A 84 -6.00 18.69 6.43
CA ASP A 84 -5.83 19.20 7.80
C ASP A 84 -5.10 18.19 8.72
N SER A 85 -5.04 18.50 10.02
CA SER A 85 -4.40 17.67 11.03
C SER A 85 -5.07 16.31 11.22
N ILE A 86 -6.40 16.23 11.08
CA ILE A 86 -7.13 14.97 11.18
C ILE A 86 -6.70 14.03 10.03
N LEU A 87 -6.74 14.53 8.79
CA LEU A 87 -6.31 13.74 7.64
C LEU A 87 -4.83 13.38 7.71
N PHE A 88 -3.97 14.26 8.22
CA PHE A 88 -2.55 13.94 8.44
C PHE A 88 -2.36 12.76 9.40
N VAL A 89 -3.02 12.75 10.56
CA VAL A 89 -2.93 11.64 11.51
C VAL A 89 -3.47 10.34 10.91
N LEU A 90 -4.63 10.39 10.24
CA LEU A 90 -5.21 9.22 9.59
C LEU A 90 -4.34 8.68 8.44
N SER A 91 -3.66 9.57 7.70
CA SER A 91 -2.74 9.16 6.64
C SER A 91 -1.54 8.39 7.19
N TRP A 92 -0.97 8.81 8.32
CA TRP A 92 0.10 8.07 8.97
C TRP A 92 -0.38 6.76 9.58
N LEU A 93 -1.59 6.75 10.18
CA LEU A 93 -2.23 5.51 10.64
C LEU A 93 -2.35 4.51 9.50
N PHE A 94 -2.84 4.95 8.33
CA PHE A 94 -2.93 4.13 7.14
C PHE A 94 -1.54 3.59 6.76
N VAL A 95 -0.54 4.46 6.57
CA VAL A 95 0.79 4.04 6.13
C VAL A 95 1.45 3.09 7.13
N ILE A 96 1.41 3.37 8.44
CA ILE A 96 1.96 2.48 9.47
C ILE A 96 1.29 1.10 9.42
N SER A 97 -0.03 1.05 9.22
CA SER A 97 -0.73 -0.23 9.04
C SER A 97 -0.23 -0.99 7.80
N ARG A 98 0.12 -0.29 6.71
CA ARG A 98 0.68 -0.90 5.49
C ARG A 98 2.04 -1.52 5.73
N PHE A 99 2.92 -0.84 6.47
CA PHE A 99 4.22 -1.36 6.87
C PHE A 99 4.07 -2.59 7.78
N ALA A 100 3.22 -2.51 8.79
CA ALA A 100 2.96 -3.64 9.70
C ALA A 100 2.35 -4.84 8.96
N HIS A 101 1.37 -4.61 8.08
CA HIS A 101 0.75 -5.65 7.26
C HIS A 101 1.79 -6.31 6.34
N ALA A 102 2.58 -5.51 5.62
CA ALA A 102 3.65 -6.02 4.76
C ALA A 102 4.65 -6.85 5.55
N TYR A 103 5.10 -6.35 6.70
CA TYR A 103 6.05 -7.05 7.58
C TYR A 103 5.51 -8.42 8.00
N VAL A 104 4.28 -8.51 8.50
CA VAL A 104 3.65 -9.78 8.87
C VAL A 104 3.52 -10.69 7.64
N HIS A 105 3.13 -10.14 6.49
CA HIS A 105 2.95 -10.90 5.25
C HIS A 105 4.26 -11.52 4.77
N VAL A 106 5.38 -10.79 4.82
CA VAL A 106 6.69 -11.26 4.33
C VAL A 106 7.48 -12.06 5.37
N THR A 107 7.05 -12.10 6.64
CA THR A 107 7.71 -12.88 7.71
C THR A 107 6.88 -14.12 8.07
N SER A 108 5.99 -14.01 9.06
CA SER A 108 5.23 -15.12 9.63
C SER A 108 4.05 -15.57 8.78
N ASN A 109 3.55 -14.70 7.89
CA ASN A 109 2.39 -14.90 7.04
C ASN A 109 1.14 -15.44 7.78
N ARG A 110 1.00 -15.11 9.07
CA ARG A 110 -0.14 -15.55 9.88
C ARG A 110 -1.36 -14.70 9.57
N ILE A 111 -2.40 -15.33 9.03
CA ILE A 111 -3.64 -14.65 8.61
C ILE A 111 -4.30 -13.92 9.81
N ALA A 112 -4.32 -14.56 10.97
CA ALA A 112 -4.90 -14.01 12.20
C ALA A 112 -4.30 -12.66 12.63
N HIS A 113 -3.03 -12.39 12.31
CA HIS A 113 -2.40 -11.10 12.60
C HIS A 113 -2.54 -10.11 11.46
N ARG A 114 -2.45 -10.56 10.20
CA ARG A 114 -2.44 -9.66 9.04
C ARG A 114 -3.83 -9.06 8.76
N SER A 115 -4.91 -9.84 8.90
CA SER A 115 -6.26 -9.37 8.55
C SER A 115 -6.73 -8.19 9.42
N PRO A 116 -6.56 -8.21 10.77
CA PRO A 116 -6.92 -7.06 11.60
C PRO A 116 -6.08 -5.80 11.28
N ILE A 117 -4.78 -5.95 11.02
CA ILE A 117 -3.90 -4.83 10.67
C ILE A 117 -4.37 -4.18 9.36
N PHE A 118 -4.69 -5.00 8.34
CA PHE A 118 -5.26 -4.51 7.10
C PHE A 118 -6.57 -3.76 7.34
N LEU A 119 -7.45 -4.32 8.17
CA LEU A 119 -8.76 -3.73 8.46
C LEU A 119 -8.65 -2.36 9.13
N VAL A 120 -7.74 -2.19 10.10
CA VAL A 120 -7.47 -0.90 10.74
C VAL A 120 -7.08 0.15 9.71
N GLY A 121 -6.17 -0.20 8.79
CA GLY A 121 -5.78 0.67 7.68
C GLY A 121 -6.95 1.00 6.75
N ALA A 122 -7.72 -0.01 6.35
CA ALA A 122 -8.85 0.16 5.44
C ALA A 122 -9.94 1.05 6.05
N ILE A 123 -10.26 0.90 7.34
CA ILE A 123 -11.19 1.75 8.05
C ILE A 123 -10.65 3.18 8.13
N GLY A 124 -9.37 3.37 8.48
CA GLY A 124 -8.74 4.69 8.48
C GLY A 124 -8.86 5.39 7.13
N LEU A 125 -8.58 4.67 6.03
CA LEU A 125 -8.73 5.19 4.67
C LEU A 125 -10.19 5.52 4.33
N ALA A 126 -11.15 4.67 4.69
CA ALA A 126 -12.57 4.93 4.48
C ALA A 126 -13.04 6.18 5.23
N LEU A 127 -12.60 6.36 6.48
CA LEU A 127 -12.88 7.55 7.27
C LEU A 127 -12.32 8.81 6.60
N MET A 128 -11.10 8.76 6.06
CA MET A 128 -10.54 9.89 5.30
C MET A 128 -11.44 10.26 4.11
N TRP A 129 -11.93 9.28 3.35
CA TRP A 129 -12.83 9.52 2.22
C TRP A 129 -14.14 10.18 2.65
N ILE A 130 -14.74 9.70 3.73
CA ILE A 130 -15.96 10.28 4.30
C ILE A 130 -15.71 11.74 4.73
N ILE A 131 -14.58 12.00 5.41
CA ILE A 131 -14.22 13.35 5.86
C ILE A 131 -14.04 14.31 4.69
N VAL A 132 -13.29 13.91 3.66
CA VAL A 132 -13.08 14.75 2.46
C VAL A 132 -14.43 15.00 1.77
N ALA A 133 -15.25 13.97 1.55
CA ALA A 133 -16.55 14.12 0.92
C ALA A 133 -17.47 15.07 1.70
N ALA A 134 -17.57 14.91 3.02
CA ALA A 134 -18.39 15.76 3.88
C ALA A 134 -17.92 17.23 3.83
N ARG A 135 -16.61 17.47 3.84
CA ARG A 135 -16.04 18.83 3.74
C ARG A 135 -16.39 19.50 2.42
N LEU A 136 -16.33 18.76 1.32
CA LEU A 136 -16.68 19.27 0.00
C LEU A 136 -18.17 19.65 -0.08
N THR A 137 -19.06 18.81 0.44
CA THR A 137 -20.49 19.10 0.42
C THR A 137 -20.84 20.32 1.28
N ILE A 138 -20.24 20.44 2.46
CA ILE A 138 -20.47 21.59 3.36
C ILE A 138 -19.95 22.88 2.71
N ALA A 139 -18.76 22.85 2.11
CA ALA A 139 -18.19 24.00 1.42
C ALA A 139 -19.00 24.45 0.19
N SER A 140 -19.69 23.53 -0.48
CA SER A 140 -20.55 23.85 -1.64
C SER A 140 -21.92 24.42 -1.27
N SER A 141 -22.32 24.30 0.00
CA SER A 141 -23.65 24.70 0.49
C SER A 141 -23.70 26.08 1.17
N GLY A 142 -22.58 26.80 1.22
CA GLY A 142 -22.48 28.17 1.76
C GLY A 142 -21.89 29.12 0.73
#